data_AF-A0A7X9KS46-F1
#
_entry.id   AF-A0A7X9KS46-F1
#
_cell.length_a   1.000
_cell.length_b   1.000
_cell.length_c   1.000
_cell.angle_alpha   90.00
_cell.angle_beta   90.00
_cell.angle_gamma   90.00
#
_symmetry.space_group_name_H-M   'P 1'
#
loop_
_entity.id
_entity.type
_entity.pdbx_description
1 polymer ?
#
loop_
_entity_poly.entity_id
_entity_poly.type
_entity_poly.pdbx_seq_one_letter_code
_entity_poly.pdbx_strand_id
1 'polypeptide(L)'
;MNPHYTYFIILAASVAGPLLLSFDKKVTFYKKWKYLIPALIIPAVLYIIWDIIFTHLNIWHFNEKYISGLKIINLPIEEVLFFFVVPYCCVFVYECIRCYFPKMNDSNNWKIFLKTMAVILIITSLFFYNKSYSFFSFLFYG
;
A
#
# COMPACT_ATOMS: atom_id res chain seq x y z
N MET A 1 24.38 6.80 10.66
CA MET A 1 22.92 6.67 10.88
C MET A 1 22.66 5.33 11.54
N ASN A 2 21.88 5.29 12.62
CA ASN A 2 21.50 4.05 13.27
C ASN A 2 20.51 3.30 12.36
N PRO A 3 20.85 2.12 11.81
CA PRO A 3 20.05 1.47 10.77
C PRO A 3 18.64 1.08 11.25
N HIS A 4 18.45 0.96 12.57
CA HIS A 4 17.19 0.62 13.22
C HIS A 4 15.99 1.53 12.92
N TYR A 5 16.21 2.78 12.49
CA TYR A 5 15.12 3.72 12.19
C TYR A 5 14.94 3.97 10.69
N THR A 6 15.64 3.23 9.83
CA THR A 6 15.62 3.46 8.39
C THR A 6 14.20 3.35 7.84
N TYR A 7 13.43 2.35 8.28
CA TYR A 7 12.06 2.19 7.81
C TYR A 7 11.16 3.35 8.26
N PHE A 8 11.24 3.77 9.53
CA PHE A 8 10.54 4.96 10.02
C PHE A 8 10.88 6.22 9.24
N ILE A 9 12.16 6.45 8.92
CA ILE A 9 12.61 7.61 8.17
C ILE A 9 12.02 7.59 6.75
N ILE A 10 12.00 6.43 6.10
CA ILE A 10 11.39 6.27 4.77
C ILE A 10 9.90 6.60 4.84
N LEU A 11 9.17 6.03 5.80
CA LEU A 11 7.73 6.31 5.98
C LEU A 11 7.46 7.80 6.23
N ALA A 12 8.25 8.42 7.11
CA ALA A 12 8.14 9.84 7.42
C ALA A 12 8.43 10.71 6.19
N ALA A 13 9.48 10.39 5.43
CA ALA A 13 9.82 11.10 4.20
C ALA A 13 8.74 10.94 3.12
N SER A 14 8.18 9.74 2.97
CA SER A 14 7.11 9.45 2.01
C SER A 14 5.81 10.21 2.33
N VAL A 15 5.45 10.35 3.61
CA VAL A 15 4.22 11.05 4.00
C VAL A 15 4.40 12.56 4.08
N ALA A 16 5.61 13.04 4.37
CA ALA A 16 5.87 14.47 4.58
C ALA A 16 5.40 15.34 3.40
N GLY A 17 5.74 14.96 2.17
CA GLY A 17 5.32 15.70 0.97
C GLY A 17 3.79 15.75 0.80
N PRO A 18 3.12 14.59 0.67
CA PRO A 18 1.66 14.50 0.56
C PRO A 18 0.92 15.17 1.71
N LEU A 19 1.40 15.04 2.95
CA LEU A 19 0.76 15.63 4.13
C LEU A 19 0.91 17.15 4.14
N LEU A 20 2.08 17.70 3.82
CA LEU A 20 2.27 19.16 3.71
C LEU A 20 1.38 19.75 2.60
N LEU A 21 1.34 19.10 1.43
CA LEU A 21 0.54 19.54 0.29
C LEU A 21 -0.96 19.26 0.49
N SER A 22 -1.36 18.39 1.43
CA SER A 22 -2.76 18.13 1.78
C SER A 22 -3.48 19.39 2.31
N PHE A 23 -2.72 20.29 2.95
CA PHE A 23 -3.21 21.56 3.48
C PHE A 23 -3.19 22.71 2.46
N ASP A 24 -2.68 22.46 1.25
CA ASP A 24 -2.71 23.48 0.19
C ASP A 24 -4.16 23.82 -0.20
N LYS A 25 -4.44 25.12 -0.33
CA LYS A 25 -5.74 25.69 -0.68
C LYS A 25 -6.27 25.19 -2.02
N LYS A 26 -5.40 24.69 -2.91
CA LYS A 26 -5.80 24.22 -4.24
C LYS A 26 -6.41 22.81 -4.24
N VAL A 27 -5.90 21.90 -3.39
CA VAL A 27 -6.39 20.51 -3.31
C VAL A 27 -7.39 20.36 -2.16
N THR A 28 -7.21 21.07 -1.03
CA THR A 28 -8.07 20.99 0.18
C THR A 28 -8.40 19.56 0.61
N PHE A 29 -7.43 18.65 0.50
CA PHE A 29 -7.66 17.22 0.72
C PHE A 29 -8.09 16.90 2.16
N TYR A 30 -7.68 17.74 3.13
CA TYR A 30 -8.09 17.65 4.53
C TYR A 30 -9.63 17.60 4.74
N LYS A 31 -10.43 18.20 3.85
CA LYS A 31 -11.90 18.17 3.94
C LYS A 31 -12.49 16.79 3.64
N LYS A 32 -11.76 15.95 2.90
CA LYS A 32 -12.19 14.60 2.50
C LYS A 32 -11.75 13.51 3.49
N TRP A 33 -11.01 13.86 4.54
CA TRP A 33 -10.50 12.89 5.52
C TRP A 33 -11.60 12.05 6.18
N LYS A 34 -12.79 12.62 6.38
CA LYS A 34 -13.96 11.89 6.92
C LYS A 34 -14.32 10.64 6.10
N TYR A 35 -14.17 10.69 4.77
CA TYR A 35 -14.44 9.56 3.88
C TYR A 35 -13.21 8.69 3.66
N LEU A 36 -12.03 9.30 3.72
CA LEU A 36 -10.77 8.62 3.52
C LEU A 36 -10.41 7.71 4.70
N ILE A 37 -10.67 8.12 5.94
CA ILE A 37 -10.36 7.32 7.12
C ILE A 37 -10.99 5.91 7.06
N PRO A 38 -12.33 5.74 6.87
CA PRO A 38 -12.90 4.40 6.74
C PRO A 38 -12.38 3.66 5.50
N ALA A 39 -12.13 4.37 4.39
CA ALA A 39 -11.56 3.78 3.18
C ALA A 39 -10.10 3.30 3.35
N LEU A 40 -9.36 3.83 4.33
CA LEU A 40 -8.03 3.36 4.71
C LEU A 40 -8.08 2.22 5.72
N ILE A 41 -8.94 2.34 6.74
CA ILE A 41 -8.98 1.36 7.85
C ILE A 41 -9.39 -0.02 7.35
N ILE A 42 -10.42 -0.12 6.53
CA ILE A 42 -10.93 -1.42 6.04
C ILE A 42 -9.84 -2.23 5.33
N PRO A 43 -9.17 -1.72 4.27
CA PRO A 43 -8.11 -2.46 3.62
C PRO A 43 -6.91 -2.65 4.55
N ALA A 44 -6.52 -1.66 5.36
CA ALA A 44 -5.39 -1.80 6.28
C ALA A 44 -5.58 -2.97 7.24
N VAL A 45 -6.77 -3.15 7.82
CA VAL A 45 -7.05 -4.28 8.72
C VAL A 45 -6.93 -5.63 7.97
N LEU A 46 -7.46 -5.73 6.75
CA LEU A 46 -7.36 -6.96 5.96
C LEU A 46 -5.91 -7.31 5.65
N TYR A 47 -5.11 -6.33 5.22
CA TYR A 47 -3.70 -6.55 4.90
C TYR A 47 -2.86 -6.82 6.15
N ILE A 48 -3.13 -6.17 7.28
CA ILE A 48 -2.44 -6.45 8.55
C ILE A 48 -2.70 -7.89 8.99
N ILE A 49 -3.94 -8.37 8.92
CA ILE A 49 -4.28 -9.76 9.28
C ILE A 49 -3.54 -10.73 8.36
N TRP A 50 -3.53 -10.45 7.06
CA TRP A 50 -2.80 -11.24 6.07
C TRP A 50 -1.29 -11.31 6.40
N ASP A 51 -0.69 -10.16 6.70
CA ASP A 51 0.73 -10.04 7.04
C ASP A 51 1.09 -10.83 8.31
N ILE A 52 0.24 -10.75 9.33
CA ILE A 52 0.40 -11.53 10.57
C ILE A 52 0.38 -13.03 10.27
N ILE A 53 -0.54 -13.49 9.41
CA ILE A 53 -0.61 -14.91 9.03
C ILE A 53 0.65 -15.33 8.26
N PHE A 54 1.10 -14.53 7.31
CA PHE A 54 2.24 -14.86 6.45
C PHE A 54 3.58 -14.85 7.17
N THR A 55 3.75 -13.91 8.10
CA THR A 55 4.90 -13.89 9.01
C THR A 55 4.88 -15.06 9.98
N HIS A 56 3.70 -15.41 10.52
CA HIS A 56 3.57 -16.58 11.39
C HIS A 56 3.87 -17.90 10.65
N LEU A 57 3.50 -18.01 9.37
CA LEU A 57 3.82 -19.15 8.52
C LEU A 57 5.27 -19.16 8.03
N ASN A 58 6.10 -18.20 8.43
CA ASN A 58 7.50 -18.05 8.00
C ASN A 58 7.64 -17.97 6.46
N ILE A 59 6.60 -17.49 5.76
CA ILE A 59 6.63 -17.30 4.30
C ILE A 59 7.53 -16.10 3.96
N TRP A 60 7.52 -15.08 4.81
CA TRP A 60 8.44 -13.95 4.77
C TRP A 60 8.72 -13.41 6.17
N HIS A 61 9.79 -12.63 6.29
CA HIS A 61 10.26 -12.09 7.56
C HIS A 61 10.76 -10.67 7.39
N PHE A 62 10.65 -9.91 8.48
CA PHE A 62 11.20 -8.57 8.56
C PHE A 62 12.61 -8.62 9.13
N ASN A 63 13.51 -7.86 8.50
CA ASN A 63 14.89 -7.79 8.96
C ASN A 63 14.99 -6.87 10.19
N GLU A 64 15.28 -7.47 11.34
CA GLU A 64 15.34 -6.79 12.66
C GLU A 64 16.36 -5.64 12.71
N LYS A 65 17.35 -5.64 11.81
CA LYS A 65 18.38 -4.60 11.72
C LYS A 65 17.85 -3.24 11.25
N TYR A 66 16.72 -3.22 10.53
CA TYR A 66 16.17 -2.03 9.89
C TYR A 66 14.86 -1.53 10.51
N ILE A 67 14.35 -2.26 11.51
CA ILE A 67 13.16 -1.92 12.28
C ILE A 67 13.55 -1.54 13.71
N SER A 68 12.67 -0.79 14.37
CA SER A 68 12.83 -0.31 15.74
C SER A 68 12.79 -1.42 16.79
N GLY A 69 12.34 -2.62 16.42
CA GLY A 69 12.13 -3.77 17.31
C GLY A 69 10.77 -3.78 18.01
N LEU A 70 9.96 -2.73 17.84
CA LEU A 70 8.57 -2.70 18.33
C LEU A 70 7.67 -3.53 17.42
N LYS A 71 7.08 -4.59 17.96
CA LYS A 71 6.19 -5.50 17.22
C LYS A 71 4.79 -5.53 17.84
N ILE A 72 3.77 -5.58 16.98
CA ILE A 72 2.37 -5.81 17.33
C ILE A 72 2.00 -7.21 16.82
N ILE A 73 1.74 -8.16 17.73
CA ILE A 73 1.34 -9.56 17.49
C ILE A 73 2.39 -10.43 16.77
N ASN A 74 3.16 -9.86 15.84
CA ASN A 74 4.42 -10.33 15.23
C ASN A 74 4.91 -9.34 14.15
N LEU A 75 4.15 -8.29 13.86
CA LEU A 75 4.42 -7.34 12.80
C LEU A 75 5.13 -6.09 13.33
N PRO A 76 6.17 -5.58 12.66
CA PRO A 76 6.77 -4.30 13.02
C PRO A 76 5.73 -3.18 13.00
N ILE A 77 5.81 -2.25 13.95
CA ILE A 77 4.91 -1.09 13.99
C ILE A 77 5.02 -0.23 12.71
N GLU A 78 6.20 -0.21 12.10
CA GLU A 78 6.47 0.45 10.83
C GLU A 78 5.62 -0.14 9.71
N GLU A 79 5.42 -1.45 9.68
CA GLU A 79 4.58 -2.11 8.68
C GLU A 79 3.10 -1.80 8.89
N VAL A 80 2.66 -1.76 10.15
CA VAL A 80 1.30 -1.32 10.47
C VAL A 80 1.07 0.11 9.96
N LEU A 81 2.03 1.02 10.18
CA LEU A 81 1.98 2.39 9.68
C LEU A 81 2.04 2.46 8.15
N PHE A 82 2.81 1.58 7.52
CA PHE A 82 2.92 1.49 6.06
C PHE A 82 1.55 1.29 5.40
N PHE A 83 0.71 0.41 5.95
CA PHE A 83 -0.65 0.17 5.44
C PHE A 83 -1.60 1.37 5.54
N PHE A 84 -1.28 2.39 6.34
CA PHE A 84 -2.04 3.64 6.38
C PHE A 84 -1.39 4.73 5.53
N VAL A 85 -0.06 4.87 5.64
CA VAL A 85 0.72 5.94 5.00
C VAL A 85 0.71 5.80 3.49
N VAL A 86 1.00 4.61 2.96
CA VAL A 86 1.14 4.44 1.51
C VAL A 86 -0.21 4.64 0.80
N PRO A 87 -1.32 4.02 1.24
CA PRO A 87 -2.59 4.27 0.58
C PRO A 87 -3.07 5.72 0.73
N TYR A 88 -2.76 6.39 1.86
CA TYR A 88 -2.99 7.84 1.99
C TYR A 88 -2.25 8.63 0.90
N CYS A 89 -0.96 8.37 0.71
CA CYS A 89 -0.15 9.02 -0.31
C CYS A 89 -0.69 8.76 -1.72
N CYS A 90 -1.10 7.52 -2.02
CA CYS A 90 -1.68 7.16 -3.32
C CYS A 90 -2.98 7.92 -3.60
N VAL A 91 -3.91 7.99 -2.63
CA VAL A 91 -5.17 8.72 -2.80
C VAL A 91 -4.93 10.22 -2.92
N PHE A 92 -3.96 10.77 -2.18
CA PHE A 92 -3.57 12.17 -2.32
C PHE A 92 -3.05 12.49 -3.73
N VAL A 93 -2.17 11.65 -4.27
CA VAL A 93 -1.63 11.80 -5.64
C VAL A 93 -2.76 11.70 -6.66
N TYR A 94 -3.69 10.77 -6.48
CA TYR A 94 -4.87 10.65 -7.34
C TYR A 94 -5.73 11.93 -7.35
N GLU A 95 -5.99 12.51 -6.17
CA GLU A 95 -6.73 13.77 -6.07
C GLU A 95 -5.97 14.96 -6.68
N CYS A 96 -4.63 14.99 -6.57
CA CYS A 96 -3.81 15.97 -7.26
C CYS A 96 -3.98 15.83 -8.78
N ILE A 97 -3.83 14.63 -9.33
CA ILE A 97 -4.00 14.40 -10.78
C ILE A 97 -5.38 14.86 -11.23
N ARG A 98 -6.44 14.52 -10.47
CA ARG A 98 -7.80 14.93 -10.80
C ARG A 98 -8.02 16.45 -10.76
N CYS A 99 -7.37 17.14 -9.82
CA CYS A 99 -7.46 18.60 -9.68
C CYS A 99 -6.66 19.34 -10.77
N TYR A 100 -5.44 18.89 -11.05
CA TYR A 100 -4.52 19.55 -11.98
C TYR A 100 -4.75 19.15 -13.45
N PHE A 101 -5.25 17.94 -13.71
CA PHE A 101 -5.46 17.39 -15.04
C PHE A 101 -6.90 16.86 -15.25
N PRO A 102 -7.94 17.72 -15.14
CA PRO A 102 -9.35 17.29 -15.19
C PRO A 102 -9.79 16.77 -16.56
N LYS A 103 -9.00 16.98 -17.62
CA LYS A 103 -9.29 16.53 -19.00
C LYS A 103 -8.60 15.21 -19.37
N MET A 104 -7.94 14.53 -18.43
CA MET A 104 -7.42 13.19 -18.69
C MET A 104 -8.59 12.24 -18.97
N ASN A 105 -8.60 11.69 -20.17
CA ASN A 105 -9.67 10.81 -20.62
C ASN A 105 -9.34 9.37 -20.23
N ASP A 106 -10.32 8.68 -19.62
CA ASP A 106 -10.21 7.25 -19.34
C ASP A 106 -10.30 6.48 -20.65
N SER A 107 -9.15 6.19 -21.25
CA SER A 107 -9.11 5.39 -22.48
C SER A 107 -9.57 3.96 -22.17
N ASN A 108 -10.43 3.41 -23.04
CA ASN A 108 -10.90 2.04 -22.88
C ASN A 108 -9.74 1.02 -23.02
N ASN A 109 -8.66 1.40 -23.71
CA ASN A 109 -7.48 0.58 -23.91
C ASN A 109 -6.78 0.23 -22.59
N TRP A 110 -6.70 1.17 -21.64
CA TRP A 110 -6.12 0.88 -20.32
C TRP A 110 -6.96 -0.14 -19.54
N LYS A 111 -8.29 -0.07 -19.65
CA LYS A 111 -9.19 -1.03 -19.00
C LYS A 111 -9.01 -2.44 -19.60
N ILE A 112 -8.86 -2.54 -20.92
CA ILE A 112 -8.60 -3.81 -21.60
C ILE A 112 -7.24 -4.35 -21.15
N PHE A 113 -6.20 -3.53 -21.16
CA PHE A 113 -4.85 -3.91 -20.74
C PHE A 113 -4.83 -4.45 -19.29
N LEU A 114 -5.47 -3.74 -18.35
CA LEU A 114 -5.55 -4.16 -16.95
C LEU A 114 -6.29 -5.50 -16.81
N LYS A 115 -7.41 -5.69 -17.50
CA LYS A 115 -8.15 -6.97 -17.50
C LYS A 115 -7.32 -8.11 -18.10
N THR A 116 -6.58 -7.86 -19.18
CA THR A 116 -5.71 -8.88 -19.77
C THR A 116 -4.56 -9.25 -18.82
N MET A 117 -3.97 -8.25 -18.14
CA MET A 117 -2.91 -8.49 -17.16
C MET A 117 -3.43 -9.31 -15.97
N ALA A 118 -4.61 -8.96 -15.46
CA ALA A 118 -5.31 -9.70 -14.40
C ALA A 118 -5.46 -11.20 -14.74
N VAL A 119 -5.98 -11.51 -15.92
CA VAL A 119 -6.13 -12.90 -16.38
C VAL A 119 -4.79 -13.62 -16.48
N ILE A 120 -3.75 -12.95 -16.99
CA ILE A 120 -2.40 -13.53 -17.06
C ILE A 120 -1.87 -13.85 -15.66
N LEU A 121 -2.03 -12.93 -14.70
CA LEU A 121 -1.59 -13.14 -13.31
C LEU A 121 -2.31 -14.34 -12.68
N ILE A 122 -3.64 -14.45 -12.83
CA ILE A 122 -4.40 -15.60 -12.32
C ILE A 122 -3.90 -16.91 -12.93
N ILE A 123 -3.67 -16.95 -14.25
CA ILE A 123 -3.13 -18.14 -14.92
C ILE A 123 -1.73 -18.47 -14.39
N THR A 124 -0.85 -17.47 -14.23
CA THR A 124 0.48 -17.69 -13.66
C THR A 124 0.44 -18.21 -12.23
N SER A 125 -0.58 -17.86 -11.44
CA SER A 125 -0.73 -18.40 -10.09
C SER A 125 -0.81 -19.93 -10.12
N LEU A 126 -1.54 -20.52 -11.08
CA LEU A 126 -1.66 -21.97 -11.22
C LEU A 126 -0.33 -22.67 -11.51
N PHE A 127 0.59 -22.03 -12.23
CA PHE A 127 1.93 -22.58 -12.48
C PHE A 127 2.81 -22.56 -11.23
N PHE A 128 2.59 -21.59 -10.33
CA PHE A 128 3.36 -21.42 -9.09
C PHE A 128 2.66 -22.01 -7.85
N TYR A 129 1.74 -22.96 -8.02
CA TYR A 129 0.99 -23.59 -6.90
C TYR A 129 1.89 -24.15 -5.79
N ASN A 130 3.10 -24.61 -6.13
CA ASN A 130 4.09 -25.13 -5.17
C ASN A 130 4.82 -24.04 -4.35
N LYS A 131 4.66 -22.76 -4.71
CA LYS A 131 5.32 -21.62 -4.06
C LYS A 131 4.26 -20.72 -3.43
N SER A 132 3.97 -20.92 -2.15
CA SER A 132 2.88 -20.23 -1.44
C SER A 132 2.92 -18.71 -1.62
N TYR A 133 4.08 -18.07 -1.46
CA TYR A 133 4.22 -16.62 -1.64
C TYR A 133 3.81 -16.16 -3.05
N SER A 134 4.38 -16.78 -4.08
CA SER A 134 4.13 -16.42 -5.48
C SER A 134 2.70 -16.74 -5.89
N PHE A 135 2.18 -17.90 -5.47
CA PHE A 135 0.81 -18.32 -5.71
C PHE A 135 -0.19 -17.27 -5.22
N PHE A 136 -0.13 -16.94 -3.92
CA PHE A 136 -1.07 -15.99 -3.34
C PHE A 136 -0.89 -14.57 -3.88
N SER A 137 0.36 -14.14 -4.12
CA SER A 137 0.61 -12.83 -4.73
C SER A 137 -0.05 -12.71 -6.11
N PHE A 138 0.16 -13.69 -6.98
CA PHE A 138 -0.46 -13.66 -8.32
C PHE A 138 -1.97 -13.84 -8.29
N LEU A 139 -2.49 -14.58 -7.32
CA LEU A 139 -3.94 -14.78 -7.16
C LEU A 139 -4.65 -13.52 -6.67
N PHE A 140 -4.09 -12.75 -5.73
CA PHE A 140 -4.75 -11.55 -5.22
C PHE A 140 -4.51 -10.30 -6.06
N TYR A 141 -3.41 -10.24 -6.82
CA TYR A 141 -3.12 -9.10 -7.70
C TYR A 141 -3.75 -9.24 -9.09
N GLY A 142 -4.18 -10.43 -9.48
CA GLY A 142 -4.91 -10.68 -10.73
C GLY A 142 -6.41 -10.54 -10.56
#